data_AF-A0A448ZD70-F1
#
_entry.id   AF-A0A448ZD70-F1
#
_cell.length_a   1.000
_cell.length_b   1.000
_cell.length_c   1.000
_cell.angle_alpha   90.00
_cell.angle_beta   90.00
_cell.angle_gamma   90.00
#
_symmetry.space_group_name_H-M   'P 1'
#
loop_
_entity.id
_entity.type
_entity.pdbx_description
1 polymer ?
#
loop_
_entity_poly.entity_id
_entity_poly.type
_entity_poly.pdbx_seq_one_letter_code
_entity_poly.pdbx_strand_id
1 'polypeptide(L)'
;MIADSHRVMEGWSTTGFKTSSKENAVAIENLVKRLVDEAEAGNSNANPTTKDYNCMLESWARSGEGVHAAERCEEILVQMQAEYESGASSAQIRPNLSSFKIVLQAWKHAGGKKLSSFRAQRILDWMSSLHESGKNSLAQPDQMCFDTVLQSWSRNNHEEAPVYAERLLAKMETMKLESTAIVPLVQPRTLSFNAVLGAWNRASLTPSLESPSAFASQPSSTSWQRSCDILEFMEKLYYVEGNSMVEPDRVSYSLVLRTLARHKNDDRAAPKADKILRFIEKKSRNGELSWRPDTLLFNTVMGCWSHSHLKGSYRKTRGILDRQIHLFTSFDGKVGSDDCRPDVYGFTTVLSSCALERANGEEKAKAFNVARSTYQQLITNKDEYGAPNHVTYGTMLKCVSNLLPADHPQRKKWTKKVFNQAVANGCVGGMVLSRLSEAASSAKEYKALMRGHSKKKLPAGWTRNVSEKTEYRRKRSGKRAEV
;
A
#
# COMPACT_ATOMS: atom_id res chain seq x y z
N MET A 1 39.58 21.78 23.45
CA MET A 1 38.42 21.91 22.53
C MET A 1 38.50 20.92 21.37
N ILE A 2 39.62 20.84 20.62
CA ILE A 2 39.78 19.85 19.53
C ILE A 2 39.78 18.39 20.05
N ALA A 3 40.40 18.12 21.21
CA ALA A 3 40.42 16.77 21.80
C ALA A 3 39.02 16.22 22.18
N ASP A 4 38.05 17.09 22.48
CA ASP A 4 36.69 16.70 22.83
C ASP A 4 35.74 16.71 21.62
N SER A 5 36.23 17.14 20.44
CA SER A 5 35.40 17.32 19.23
C SER A 5 34.71 16.03 18.81
N HIS A 6 35.41 14.89 18.85
CA HIS A 6 34.86 13.56 18.58
C HIS A 6 33.66 13.21 19.47
N ARG A 7 33.76 13.49 20.78
CA ARG A 7 32.68 13.22 21.75
C ARG A 7 31.50 14.17 21.58
N VAL A 8 31.77 15.42 21.22
CA VAL A 8 30.73 16.41 20.93
C VAL A 8 29.96 16.01 19.67
N MET A 9 30.64 15.57 18.60
CA MET A 9 30.01 15.08 17.38
C MET A 9 29.16 13.82 17.63
N GLU A 10 29.65 12.89 18.44
CA GLU A 10 28.89 11.69 18.84
C GLU A 10 27.65 12.07 19.64
N GLY A 11 27.77 12.98 20.62
CA GLY A 11 26.63 13.47 21.40
C GLY A 11 25.58 14.22 20.56
N TRP A 12 26.01 15.00 19.56
CA TRP A 12 25.12 15.76 18.69
C TRP A 12 24.43 14.89 17.63
N SER A 13 25.13 13.89 17.09
CA SER A 13 24.54 12.94 16.13
C SER A 13 23.55 11.97 16.79
N THR A 14 23.75 11.66 18.07
CA THR A 14 22.92 10.70 18.83
C THR A 14 21.85 11.32 19.73
N THR A 15 21.64 12.65 19.67
CA THR A 15 20.62 13.34 20.48
C THR A 15 19.30 12.55 20.53
N GLY A 16 18.76 12.36 21.73
CA GLY A 16 17.58 11.51 22.01
C GLY A 16 16.28 11.94 21.33
N PHE A 17 16.33 12.98 20.49
CA PHE A 17 15.23 13.43 19.66
C PHE A 17 15.21 12.66 18.33
N LYS A 18 14.02 12.24 17.88
CA LYS A 18 13.83 11.50 16.61
C LYS A 18 14.30 12.26 15.36
N THR A 19 14.60 13.56 15.45
CA THR A 19 15.02 14.42 14.34
C THR A 19 16.19 15.29 14.79
N SER A 20 17.24 15.38 13.97
CA SER A 20 18.33 16.34 14.14
C SER A 20 17.96 17.61 13.36
N SER A 21 18.32 18.80 13.84
CA SER A 21 18.10 20.02 13.05
C SER A 21 19.13 20.10 11.91
N LYS A 22 18.78 20.80 10.83
CA LYS A 22 19.73 21.17 9.77
C LYS A 22 20.95 21.92 10.34
N GLU A 23 20.72 22.79 11.32
CA GLU A 23 21.77 23.56 12.00
C GLU A 23 22.77 22.64 12.69
N ASN A 24 22.30 21.57 13.33
CA ASN A 24 23.18 20.57 13.95
C ASN A 24 24.01 19.83 12.89
N ALA A 25 23.41 19.47 11.76
CA ALA A 25 24.14 18.79 10.68
C ALA A 25 25.24 19.69 10.09
N VAL A 26 24.93 20.96 9.84
CA VAL A 26 25.90 21.97 9.37
C VAL A 26 26.99 22.23 10.41
N ALA A 27 26.64 22.26 11.71
CA ALA A 27 27.62 22.44 12.78
C ALA A 27 28.61 21.26 12.88
N ILE A 28 28.13 20.02 12.74
CA ILE A 28 28.98 18.83 12.70
C ILE A 28 29.87 18.86 11.45
N GLU A 29 29.33 19.21 10.28
CA GLU A 29 30.13 19.31 9.05
C GLU A 29 31.23 20.36 9.15
N ASN A 30 30.94 21.55 9.70
CA ASN A 30 31.94 22.59 9.94
C ASN A 30 33.01 22.14 10.95
N LEU A 31 32.64 21.33 11.94
CA LEU A 31 33.58 20.78 12.90
C LEU A 31 34.52 19.75 12.26
N VAL A 32 33.99 18.86 11.41
CA VAL A 32 34.82 17.92 10.63
C VAL A 32 35.75 18.67 9.70
N LYS A 33 35.26 19.69 8.99
CA LYS A 33 36.10 20.53 8.12
C LYS A 33 37.25 21.18 8.89
N ARG A 34 36.95 21.73 10.07
CA ARG A 34 37.99 22.31 10.93
C ARG A 34 39.02 21.28 11.39
N LEU A 35 38.62 20.03 11.65
CA LEU A 35 39.56 18.95 11.97
C LEU A 35 40.50 18.65 10.79
N VAL A 36 39.97 18.60 9.58
CA VAL A 36 40.78 18.42 8.36
C VAL A 36 41.78 19.58 8.20
N ASP A 37 41.32 20.83 8.29
CA ASP A 37 42.18 22.02 8.16
C ASP A 37 43.32 22.04 9.21
N GLU A 38 43.03 21.66 10.45
CA GLU A 38 44.02 21.59 11.54
C GLU A 38 45.00 20.43 11.36
N ALA A 39 44.54 19.27 10.84
CA ALA A 39 45.41 18.14 10.52
C ALA A 39 46.38 18.49 9.39
N GLU A 40 45.92 19.18 8.34
CA GLU A 40 46.76 19.70 7.25
C GLU A 40 47.78 20.74 7.76
N ALA A 41 47.41 21.54 8.76
CA ALA A 41 48.31 22.46 9.44
C ALA A 41 49.35 21.78 10.38
N GLY A 42 49.34 20.45 10.48
CA GLY A 42 50.32 19.66 11.25
C GLY A 42 49.91 19.38 12.69
N ASN A 43 48.66 19.59 13.07
CA ASN A 43 48.17 19.30 14.42
C ASN A 43 47.88 17.79 14.60
N SER A 44 48.78 17.07 15.26
CA SER A 44 48.66 15.62 15.48
C SER A 44 47.44 15.20 16.32
N ASN A 45 46.78 16.13 17.01
CA ASN A 45 45.60 15.87 17.84
C ASN A 45 44.28 16.09 17.10
N ALA A 46 44.32 16.50 15.83
CA ALA A 46 43.13 16.86 15.04
C ALA A 46 42.83 15.86 13.92
N ASN A 47 43.19 14.57 14.06
CA ASN A 47 43.04 13.59 12.99
C ASN A 47 41.57 13.15 12.83
N PRO A 48 40.91 13.46 11.70
CA PRO A 48 39.55 13.01 11.46
C PRO A 48 39.51 11.51 11.18
N THR A 49 38.51 10.84 11.74
CA THR A 49 38.34 9.39 11.63
C THR A 49 37.10 9.03 10.83
N THR A 50 37.03 7.79 10.34
CA THR A 50 35.80 7.24 9.72
C THR A 50 34.56 7.38 10.62
N LYS A 51 34.72 7.36 11.95
CA LYS A 51 33.60 7.54 12.88
C LYS A 51 33.05 8.96 12.86
N ASP A 52 33.90 9.96 12.72
CA ASP A 52 33.50 11.38 12.67
C ASP A 52 32.69 11.66 11.41
N TYR A 53 33.14 11.12 10.27
CA TYR A 53 32.37 11.15 9.02
C TYR A 53 31.05 10.39 9.13
N ASN A 54 31.00 9.25 9.80
CA ASN A 54 29.74 8.54 10.05
C ASN A 54 28.78 9.38 10.91
N CYS A 55 29.28 10.12 11.91
CA CYS A 55 28.46 11.06 12.69
C CYS A 55 27.92 12.19 11.81
N MET A 56 28.75 12.72 10.92
CA MET A 56 28.35 13.74 9.94
C MET A 56 27.26 13.21 8.99
N LEU A 57 27.45 12.02 8.40
CA LEU A 57 26.45 11.36 7.56
C LEU A 57 25.13 11.13 8.30
N GLU A 58 25.18 10.63 9.54
CA GLU A 58 23.99 10.36 10.37
C GLU A 58 23.23 11.65 10.68
N SER A 59 23.96 12.72 10.99
CA SER A 59 23.37 14.04 11.27
C SER A 59 22.62 14.61 10.07
N TRP A 60 23.18 14.46 8.86
CA TRP A 60 22.53 14.85 7.62
C TRP A 60 21.33 13.96 7.30
N ALA A 61 21.46 12.65 7.43
CA ALA A 61 20.35 11.71 7.19
C ALA A 61 19.14 11.99 8.11
N ARG A 62 19.38 12.45 9.34
CA ARG A 62 18.35 12.80 10.34
C ARG A 62 17.90 14.27 10.30
N SER A 63 18.47 15.10 9.43
CA SER A 63 18.20 16.55 9.35
C SER A 63 16.77 16.91 8.92
N GLY A 64 16.05 15.97 8.30
CA GLY A 64 14.70 16.19 7.79
C GLY A 64 14.63 16.90 6.42
N GLU A 65 15.77 17.25 5.80
CA GLU A 65 15.84 17.97 4.52
C GLU A 65 15.51 17.11 3.28
N GLY A 66 15.07 15.86 3.49
CA GLY A 66 14.61 14.95 2.44
C GLY A 66 15.70 14.61 1.42
N VAL A 67 15.50 15.06 0.17
CA VAL A 67 16.41 14.74 -0.94
C VAL A 67 17.76 15.45 -0.82
N HIS A 68 17.79 16.71 -0.35
CA HIS A 68 19.04 17.45 -0.22
C HIS A 68 19.96 16.80 0.82
N ALA A 69 19.39 16.32 1.93
CA ALA A 69 20.13 15.54 2.91
C ALA A 69 20.76 14.27 2.29
N ALA A 70 19.98 13.54 1.49
CA ALA A 70 20.47 12.32 0.85
C ALA A 70 21.54 12.61 -0.21
N GLU A 71 21.40 13.68 -0.99
CA GLU A 71 22.42 14.15 -1.95
C GLU A 71 23.70 14.56 -1.22
N ARG A 72 23.60 15.31 -0.11
CA ARG A 72 24.77 15.69 0.69
C ARG A 72 25.47 14.47 1.31
N CYS A 73 24.71 13.52 1.83
CA CYS A 73 25.24 12.25 2.33
C CYS A 73 25.99 11.47 1.23
N GLU A 74 25.45 11.46 0.00
CA GLU A 74 26.09 10.82 -1.15
C GLU A 74 27.38 11.53 -1.55
N GLU A 75 27.40 12.86 -1.62
CA GLU A 75 28.60 13.66 -1.90
C GLU A 75 29.72 13.40 -0.89
N ILE A 76 29.38 13.41 0.41
CA ILE A 76 30.34 13.11 1.49
C ILE A 76 30.91 11.70 1.32
N LEU A 77 30.07 10.71 1.04
CA LEU A 77 30.51 9.32 0.86
C LEU A 77 31.45 9.15 -0.34
N VAL A 78 31.15 9.83 -1.46
CA VAL A 78 32.00 9.84 -2.65
C VAL A 78 33.34 10.51 -2.36
N GLN A 79 33.34 11.64 -1.66
CA GLN A 79 34.56 12.33 -1.24
C GLN A 79 35.43 11.44 -0.35
N MET A 80 34.84 10.78 0.66
CA MET A 80 35.58 9.85 1.53
C MET A 80 36.23 8.71 0.75
N GLN A 81 35.57 8.15 -0.27
CA GLN A 81 36.13 7.08 -1.08
C GLN A 81 37.25 7.61 -1.99
N ALA A 82 37.10 8.80 -2.57
CA ALA A 82 38.13 9.43 -3.40
C ALA A 82 39.40 9.78 -2.60
N GLU A 83 39.24 10.31 -1.39
CA GLU A 83 40.35 10.58 -0.47
C GLU A 83 41.10 9.29 -0.12
N TYR A 84 40.37 8.21 0.16
CA TYR A 84 40.94 6.90 0.42
C TYR A 84 41.71 6.33 -0.80
N GLU A 85 41.14 6.43 -2.01
CA GLU A 85 41.78 5.94 -3.25
C GLU A 85 43.02 6.76 -3.64
N SER A 86 43.01 8.07 -3.37
CA SER A 86 44.14 8.97 -3.67
C SER A 86 45.34 8.77 -2.75
N GLY A 87 45.17 8.09 -1.60
CA GLY A 87 46.19 7.95 -0.57
C GLY A 87 46.60 9.26 0.10
N ALA A 88 45.88 10.37 -0.17
CA ALA A 88 46.21 11.71 0.32
C ALA A 88 45.87 11.91 1.79
N SER A 89 44.85 11.21 2.31
CA SER A 89 44.53 11.17 3.72
C SER A 89 44.97 9.85 4.33
N SER A 90 45.50 9.91 5.56
CA SER A 90 45.91 8.74 6.34
C SER A 90 44.89 7.59 6.23
N ALA A 91 45.35 6.33 6.30
CA ALA A 91 44.55 5.11 6.20
C ALA A 91 43.36 4.99 7.21
N GLN A 92 43.09 6.04 7.98
CA GLN A 92 42.04 6.19 8.98
C GLN A 92 40.68 6.66 8.41
N ILE A 93 40.65 7.32 7.24
CA ILE A 93 39.41 7.77 6.58
C ILE A 93 39.08 6.78 5.45
N ARG A 94 38.16 5.86 5.73
CA ARG A 94 37.78 4.81 4.78
C ARG A 94 36.30 4.49 4.95
N PRO A 95 35.46 4.70 3.92
CA PRO A 95 34.05 4.30 3.96
C PRO A 95 33.91 2.84 4.38
N ASN A 96 33.08 2.58 5.37
CA ASN A 96 32.79 1.23 5.86
C ASN A 96 31.30 0.90 5.67
N LEU A 97 30.92 -0.33 6.02
CA LEU A 97 29.52 -0.77 5.98
C LEU A 97 28.54 0.23 6.61
N SER A 98 28.92 0.88 7.72
CA SER A 98 28.06 1.88 8.37
C SER A 98 27.90 3.13 7.50
N SER A 99 28.97 3.64 6.89
CA SER A 99 28.93 4.80 5.99
C SER A 99 27.91 4.57 4.85
N PHE A 100 28.00 3.43 4.16
CA PHE A 100 27.08 3.09 3.08
C PHE A 100 25.64 2.91 3.56
N LYS A 101 25.42 2.23 4.70
CA LYS A 101 24.08 2.04 5.27
C LYS A 101 23.38 3.35 5.57
N ILE A 102 24.09 4.34 6.12
CA ILE A 102 23.52 5.66 6.43
C ILE A 102 23.03 6.33 5.15
N VAL A 103 23.84 6.32 4.08
CA VAL A 103 23.45 6.90 2.77
C VAL A 103 22.25 6.17 2.16
N LEU A 104 22.23 4.83 2.21
CA LEU A 104 21.09 4.04 1.73
C LEU A 104 19.80 4.35 2.52
N GLN A 105 19.90 4.49 3.84
CA GLN A 105 18.77 4.89 4.68
C GLN A 105 18.31 6.32 4.36
N ALA A 106 19.23 7.27 4.16
CA ALA A 106 18.91 8.64 3.76
C ALA A 106 18.09 8.65 2.46
N TRP A 107 18.52 7.89 1.44
CA TRP A 107 17.77 7.77 0.18
C TRP A 107 16.41 7.10 0.32
N LYS A 108 16.29 6.06 1.17
CA LYS A 108 15.01 5.42 1.50
C LYS A 108 14.03 6.39 2.18
N HIS A 109 14.52 7.25 3.07
CA HIS A 109 13.72 8.23 3.80
C HIS A 109 13.42 9.50 2.99
N ALA A 110 14.26 9.84 2.00
CA ALA A 110 13.98 10.85 0.99
C ALA A 110 12.80 10.47 0.05
N GLY A 111 12.20 9.29 0.26
CA GLY A 111 11.15 8.66 -0.53
C GLY A 111 9.84 9.47 -0.65
N GLY A 112 9.87 10.46 -1.56
CA GLY A 112 8.70 11.13 -2.14
C GLY A 112 8.86 11.44 -3.63
N LYS A 113 10.07 11.24 -4.21
CA LYS A 113 10.39 11.49 -5.63
C LYS A 113 10.79 10.20 -6.34
N LYS A 114 10.47 10.10 -7.63
CA LYS A 114 10.69 8.89 -8.46
C LYS A 114 12.15 8.42 -8.50
N LEU A 115 13.13 9.34 -8.39
CA LEU A 115 14.55 9.05 -8.57
C LEU A 115 15.27 8.49 -7.32
N SER A 116 14.70 8.62 -6.13
CA SER A 116 15.40 8.26 -4.88
C SER A 116 15.80 6.77 -4.83
N SER A 117 14.94 5.86 -5.31
CA SER A 117 15.25 4.43 -5.34
C SER A 117 16.32 4.07 -6.38
N PHE A 118 16.42 4.81 -7.49
CA PHE A 118 17.49 4.62 -8.48
C PHE A 118 18.85 5.01 -7.90
N ARG A 119 18.90 6.10 -7.14
CA ARG A 119 20.11 6.52 -6.42
C ARG A 119 20.51 5.47 -5.37
N ALA A 120 19.57 5.01 -4.55
CA ALA A 120 19.82 3.93 -3.58
C ALA A 120 20.37 2.66 -4.25
N GLN A 121 19.77 2.24 -5.38
CA GLN A 121 20.24 1.11 -6.17
C GLN A 121 21.68 1.32 -6.66
N ARG A 122 21.97 2.50 -7.22
CA ARG A 122 23.31 2.84 -7.71
C ARG A 122 24.36 2.79 -6.60
N ILE A 123 24.04 3.26 -5.40
CA ILE A 123 24.95 3.21 -4.25
C ILE A 123 25.20 1.77 -3.82
N LEU A 124 24.17 0.91 -3.82
CA LEU A 124 24.34 -0.51 -3.54
C LEU A 124 25.22 -1.21 -4.59
N ASP A 125 24.99 -0.95 -5.87
CA ASP A 125 25.80 -1.54 -6.95
C ASP A 125 27.25 -1.02 -6.91
N TRP A 126 27.45 0.26 -6.58
CA TRP A 126 28.78 0.81 -6.35
C TRP A 126 29.48 0.14 -5.16
N MET A 127 28.77 -0.03 -4.04
CA MET A 127 29.26 -0.73 -2.86
C MET A 127 29.70 -2.18 -3.19
N SER A 128 28.90 -2.93 -3.96
CA SER A 128 29.29 -4.26 -4.47
C SER A 128 30.57 -4.19 -5.32
N SER A 129 30.64 -3.26 -6.28
CA SER A 129 31.78 -3.14 -7.18
C SER A 129 33.09 -2.78 -6.45
N LEU A 130 33.03 -1.98 -5.39
CA LEU A 130 34.19 -1.62 -4.57
C LEU A 130 34.74 -2.82 -3.80
N HIS A 131 33.85 -3.69 -3.32
CA HIS A 131 34.24 -4.91 -2.64
C HIS A 131 34.83 -5.93 -3.61
N GLU A 132 34.16 -6.18 -4.74
CA GLU A 132 34.58 -7.14 -5.77
C GLU A 132 35.93 -6.76 -6.42
N SER A 133 36.14 -5.46 -6.67
CA SER A 133 37.41 -4.96 -7.22
C SER A 133 38.55 -4.90 -6.20
N GLY A 134 38.30 -5.20 -4.93
CA GLY A 134 39.27 -5.07 -3.84
C GLY A 134 39.63 -3.63 -3.46
N LYS A 135 39.05 -2.63 -4.15
CA LYS A 135 39.26 -1.20 -3.84
C LYS A 135 38.81 -0.85 -2.43
N ASN A 136 37.78 -1.50 -1.90
CA ASN A 136 37.38 -1.33 -0.50
C ASN A 136 36.80 -2.62 0.11
N SER A 137 37.65 -3.42 0.75
CA SER A 137 37.24 -4.59 1.55
C SER A 137 36.23 -4.32 2.70
N LEU A 138 36.16 -3.11 3.28
CA LEU A 138 35.19 -2.76 4.34
C LEU A 138 33.80 -2.38 3.80
N ALA A 139 33.65 -2.26 2.49
CA ALA A 139 32.40 -1.94 1.81
C ALA A 139 31.61 -3.19 1.39
N GLN A 140 31.74 -4.32 2.09
CA GLN A 140 30.99 -5.53 1.76
C GLN A 140 29.48 -5.32 2.05
N PRO A 141 28.58 -5.41 1.04
CA PRO A 141 27.15 -5.28 1.27
C PRO A 141 26.61 -6.42 2.14
N ASP A 142 25.77 -6.09 3.12
CA ASP A 142 25.10 -7.08 3.96
C ASP A 142 23.59 -7.15 3.65
N GLN A 143 22.90 -8.09 4.31
CA GLN A 143 21.46 -8.26 4.20
C GLN A 143 20.66 -6.95 4.35
N MET A 144 21.06 -6.05 5.26
CA MET A 144 20.34 -4.82 5.54
C MET A 144 20.45 -3.80 4.39
N CYS A 145 21.58 -3.77 3.68
CA CYS A 145 21.75 -2.94 2.49
C CYS A 145 20.71 -3.31 1.40
N PHE A 146 20.59 -4.61 1.10
CA PHE A 146 19.60 -5.11 0.13
C PHE A 146 18.16 -4.84 0.56
N ASP A 147 17.80 -5.15 1.82
CA ASP A 147 16.46 -4.93 2.34
C ASP A 147 16.07 -3.43 2.34
N THR A 148 17.04 -2.53 2.57
CA THR A 148 16.82 -1.07 2.52
C THR A 148 16.46 -0.60 1.12
N VAL A 149 17.18 -1.09 0.11
CA VAL A 149 16.90 -0.75 -1.30
C VAL A 149 15.58 -1.37 -1.77
N LEU A 150 15.30 -2.63 -1.42
CA LEU A 150 14.00 -3.27 -1.69
C LEU A 150 12.83 -2.50 -1.07
N GLN A 151 12.96 -2.08 0.20
CA GLN A 151 11.96 -1.25 0.85
C GLN A 151 11.80 0.12 0.17
N SER A 152 12.88 0.72 -0.32
CA SER A 152 12.83 1.94 -1.13
C SER A 152 12.04 1.72 -2.43
N TRP A 153 12.29 0.62 -3.14
CA TRP A 153 11.51 0.26 -4.34
C TRP A 153 10.04 -0.01 -4.03
N SER A 154 9.75 -0.69 -2.92
CA SER A 154 8.37 -1.00 -2.50
C SER A 154 7.51 0.25 -2.31
N ARG A 155 8.11 1.39 -1.95
CA ARG A 155 7.43 2.67 -1.69
C ARG A 155 7.41 3.59 -2.91
N ASN A 156 8.12 3.22 -3.97
CA ASN A 156 8.22 4.02 -5.19
C ASN A 156 6.98 3.81 -6.07
N ASN A 157 6.52 4.90 -6.72
CA ASN A 157 5.39 4.89 -7.66
C ASN A 157 5.86 4.92 -9.13
N HIS A 158 7.16 4.73 -9.39
CA HIS A 158 7.71 4.61 -10.74
C HIS A 158 7.22 3.32 -11.41
N GLU A 159 6.96 3.36 -12.71
CA GLU A 159 6.40 2.22 -13.47
C GLU A 159 7.35 1.02 -13.50
N GLU A 160 8.66 1.27 -13.60
CA GLU A 160 9.69 0.23 -13.60
C GLU A 160 10.11 -0.24 -12.20
N ALA A 161 9.65 0.41 -11.12
CA ALA A 161 9.98 0.03 -9.74
C ALA A 161 9.82 -1.48 -9.43
N PRO A 162 8.71 -2.15 -9.81
CA PRO A 162 8.58 -3.60 -9.61
C PRO A 162 9.66 -4.42 -10.32
N VAL A 163 10.07 -4.03 -11.53
CA VAL A 163 11.09 -4.74 -12.31
C VAL A 163 12.46 -4.67 -11.64
N TYR A 164 12.83 -3.49 -11.14
CA TYR A 164 14.06 -3.34 -10.36
C TYR A 164 14.02 -4.11 -9.05
N ALA A 165 12.87 -4.12 -8.37
CA ALA A 165 12.69 -4.89 -7.13
C ALA A 165 12.85 -6.41 -7.35
N GLU A 166 12.24 -6.96 -8.42
CA GLU A 166 12.42 -8.37 -8.80
C GLU A 166 13.87 -8.68 -9.16
N ARG A 167 14.54 -7.82 -9.94
CA ARG A 167 15.95 -8.01 -10.31
C ARG A 167 16.85 -8.05 -9.10
N LEU A 168 16.60 -7.18 -8.12
CA LEU A 168 17.36 -7.15 -6.88
C LEU A 168 17.13 -8.42 -6.04
N LEU A 169 15.89 -8.92 -5.98
CA LEU A 169 15.57 -10.18 -5.34
C LEU A 169 16.26 -11.37 -6.02
N ALA A 170 16.25 -11.44 -7.35
CA ALA A 170 16.96 -12.45 -8.12
C ALA A 170 18.48 -12.40 -7.88
N LYS A 171 19.07 -11.19 -7.78
CA LYS A 171 20.49 -11.02 -7.43
C LYS A 171 20.79 -11.60 -6.03
N MET A 172 19.89 -11.41 -5.05
CA MET A 172 20.05 -12.02 -3.72
C MET A 172 19.96 -13.56 -3.77
N GLU A 173 19.14 -14.13 -4.65
CA GLU A 173 19.08 -15.59 -4.87
C GLU A 173 20.36 -16.14 -5.48
N THR A 174 20.90 -15.47 -6.50
CA THR A 174 22.18 -15.85 -7.10
C THR A 174 23.31 -15.79 -6.07
N MET A 175 23.40 -14.73 -5.28
CA MET A 175 24.40 -14.60 -4.21
C MET A 175 24.26 -15.68 -3.14
N LYS A 176 23.03 -16.11 -2.83
CA LYS A 176 22.79 -17.23 -1.91
C LYS A 176 23.36 -18.54 -2.48
N LEU A 177 23.19 -18.78 -3.78
CA LEU A 177 23.68 -20.00 -4.44
C LEU A 177 25.20 -20.01 -4.60
N GLU A 178 25.83 -18.85 -4.82
CA GLU A 178 27.29 -18.69 -4.94
C GLU A 178 28.02 -18.76 -3.59
N SER A 179 27.32 -18.49 -2.49
CA SER A 179 27.90 -18.51 -1.15
C SER A 179 28.32 -19.92 -0.73
N THR A 180 29.61 -20.11 -0.49
CA THR A 180 30.17 -21.35 0.09
C THR A 180 30.00 -21.44 1.62
N ALA A 181 29.55 -20.36 2.27
CA ALA A 181 29.34 -20.31 3.71
C ALA A 181 28.05 -21.06 4.13
N ILE A 182 28.09 -21.70 5.31
CA ILE A 182 26.94 -22.41 5.92
C ILE A 182 25.73 -21.48 6.10
N VAL A 183 25.98 -20.20 6.42
CA VAL A 183 24.96 -19.15 6.47
C VAL A 183 25.35 -18.09 5.45
N PRO A 184 24.61 -17.95 4.33
CA PRO A 184 24.85 -16.90 3.36
C PRO A 184 24.72 -15.52 4.00
N LEU A 185 25.69 -14.64 3.71
CA LEU A 185 25.68 -13.24 4.19
C LEU A 185 24.46 -12.47 3.68
N VAL A 186 23.97 -12.84 2.49
CA VAL A 186 22.82 -12.25 1.82
C VAL A 186 21.93 -13.39 1.35
N GLN A 187 20.66 -13.35 1.74
CA GLN A 187 19.64 -14.27 1.24
C GLN A 187 18.24 -13.63 1.24
N PRO A 188 17.36 -14.02 0.30
CA PRO A 188 15.97 -13.61 0.34
C PRO A 188 15.26 -14.07 1.61
N ARG A 189 14.41 -13.19 2.17
CA ARG A 189 13.54 -13.47 3.32
C ARG A 189 12.12 -13.05 3.04
N THR A 190 11.18 -13.41 3.92
CA THR A 190 9.77 -12.97 3.85
C THR A 190 9.63 -11.45 3.63
N LEU A 191 10.45 -10.63 4.29
CA LEU A 191 10.45 -9.17 4.10
C LEU A 191 10.89 -8.75 2.69
N SER A 192 11.86 -9.44 2.10
CA SER A 192 12.36 -9.17 0.76
C SER A 192 11.27 -9.45 -0.29
N PHE A 193 10.58 -10.59 -0.17
CA PHE A 193 9.40 -10.92 -1.00
C PHE A 193 8.24 -9.92 -0.80
N ASN A 194 7.93 -9.58 0.45
CA ASN A 194 6.88 -8.59 0.76
C ASN A 194 7.18 -7.21 0.17
N ALA A 195 8.46 -6.80 0.09
CA ALA A 195 8.85 -5.56 -0.55
C ALA A 195 8.60 -5.59 -2.07
N VAL A 196 8.92 -6.70 -2.75
CA VAL A 196 8.66 -6.88 -4.19
C VAL A 196 7.15 -6.94 -4.47
N LEU A 197 6.38 -7.70 -3.70
CA LEU A 197 4.91 -7.72 -3.79
C LEU A 197 4.32 -6.31 -3.55
N GLY A 198 4.90 -5.55 -2.62
CA GLY A 198 4.55 -4.16 -2.36
C GLY A 198 4.83 -3.21 -3.53
N ALA A 199 5.91 -3.44 -4.29
CA ALA A 199 6.23 -2.68 -5.49
C ALA A 199 5.20 -2.97 -6.61
N TRP A 200 4.88 -4.25 -6.86
CA TRP A 200 3.84 -4.63 -7.82
C TRP A 200 2.47 -4.09 -7.46
N ASN A 201 2.08 -4.16 -6.19
CA ASN A 201 0.82 -3.56 -5.73
C ASN A 201 0.74 -2.06 -6.04
N ARG A 202 1.87 -1.33 -6.03
CA ARG A 202 1.89 0.11 -6.33
C ARG A 202 1.96 0.42 -7.83
N ALA A 203 2.56 -0.45 -8.62
CA ALA A 203 2.70 -0.30 -10.06
C ALA A 203 1.36 0.10 -10.71
N SER A 204 1.29 1.34 -11.17
CA SER A 204 0.18 1.79 -12.00
C SER A 204 0.47 1.28 -13.40
N LEU A 205 -0.26 0.26 -13.83
CA LEU A 205 -0.35 -0.08 -15.25
C LEU A 205 -1.20 1.00 -15.92
N THR A 206 -0.64 2.19 -16.11
CA THR A 206 -1.00 3.01 -17.25
C THR A 206 -0.52 2.23 -18.47
N PRO A 207 -1.41 1.82 -19.39
CA PRO A 207 -0.98 1.34 -20.69
C PRO A 207 -0.44 2.57 -21.43
N SER A 208 0.81 2.93 -21.17
CA SER A 208 1.54 3.88 -21.98
C SER A 208 1.69 3.22 -23.35
N LEU A 209 0.88 3.67 -24.29
CA LEU A 209 0.88 3.26 -25.71
C LEU A 209 2.19 3.62 -26.45
N GLU A 210 3.21 4.10 -25.77
CA GLU A 210 4.43 4.61 -26.39
C GLU A 210 5.64 4.24 -25.54
N SER A 211 6.09 2.99 -25.65
CA SER A 211 7.52 2.59 -25.65
C SER A 211 7.62 1.07 -25.47
N PRO A 212 7.84 0.30 -26.55
CA PRO A 212 8.28 -1.07 -26.43
C PRO A 212 9.75 -1.05 -25.99
N SER A 213 9.99 -1.03 -24.68
CA SER A 213 11.32 -1.38 -24.18
C SER A 213 11.57 -2.86 -24.51
N ALA A 214 12.77 -3.17 -25.01
CA ALA A 214 13.15 -4.44 -25.64
C ALA A 214 13.03 -5.70 -24.76
N PHE A 215 12.56 -5.57 -23.51
CA PHE A 215 12.28 -6.68 -22.59
C PHE A 215 10.79 -7.03 -22.46
N ALA A 216 9.89 -6.31 -23.16
CA ALA A 216 8.46 -6.63 -23.25
C ALA A 216 8.14 -7.82 -24.18
N SER A 217 9.10 -8.72 -24.41
CA SER A 217 8.93 -9.94 -25.21
C SER A 217 8.16 -11.06 -24.48
N GLN A 218 7.54 -10.76 -23.34
CA GLN A 218 6.56 -11.61 -22.67
C GLN A 218 5.27 -10.82 -22.51
N PRO A 219 4.11 -11.38 -22.87
CA PRO A 219 2.87 -10.64 -23.06
C PRO A 219 2.47 -9.97 -21.74
N SER A 220 2.45 -8.64 -21.71
CA SER A 220 1.81 -7.75 -20.72
C SER A 220 1.27 -8.48 -19.47
N SER A 221 2.16 -9.04 -18.64
CA SER A 221 1.71 -9.77 -17.46
C SER A 221 1.14 -8.73 -16.52
N THR A 222 -0.17 -8.82 -16.26
CA THR A 222 -0.84 -7.87 -15.38
C THR A 222 -0.19 -7.93 -14.00
N SER A 223 -0.10 -6.80 -13.30
CA SER A 223 0.60 -6.72 -12.01
C SER A 223 0.10 -7.77 -11.01
N TRP A 224 -1.20 -8.10 -11.05
CA TRP A 224 -1.78 -9.14 -10.23
C TRP A 224 -1.31 -10.56 -10.60
N GLN A 225 -1.06 -10.85 -11.89
CA GLN A 225 -0.52 -12.14 -12.34
C GLN A 225 0.90 -12.33 -11.78
N ARG A 226 1.79 -11.35 -11.97
CA ARG A 226 3.14 -11.38 -11.38
C ARG A 226 3.11 -11.51 -9.86
N SER A 227 2.21 -10.77 -9.20
CA SER A 227 2.03 -10.90 -7.74
C SER A 227 1.62 -12.32 -7.32
N CYS A 228 0.78 -13.01 -8.10
CA CYS A 228 0.45 -14.41 -7.86
C CYS A 228 1.64 -15.33 -8.12
N ASP A 229 2.38 -15.14 -9.21
CA ASP A 229 3.54 -15.98 -9.56
C ASP A 229 4.63 -15.90 -8.47
N ILE A 230 4.89 -14.70 -7.94
CA ILE A 230 5.85 -14.46 -6.86
C ILE A 230 5.42 -15.15 -5.57
N LEU A 231 4.12 -15.08 -5.23
CA LEU A 231 3.58 -15.77 -4.06
C LEU A 231 3.66 -17.30 -4.22
N GLU A 232 3.33 -17.84 -5.39
CA GLU A 232 3.44 -19.27 -5.68
C GLU A 232 4.90 -19.74 -5.62
N PHE A 233 5.83 -18.93 -6.11
CA PHE A 233 7.26 -19.20 -5.99
C PHE A 233 7.71 -19.17 -4.51
N MET A 234 7.25 -18.19 -3.73
CA MET A 234 7.52 -18.12 -2.29
C MET A 234 6.94 -19.33 -1.53
N GLU A 235 5.72 -19.78 -1.87
CA GLU A 235 5.11 -21.00 -1.34
C GLU A 235 5.94 -22.24 -1.69
N LYS A 236 6.45 -22.34 -2.93
CA LYS A 236 7.32 -23.44 -3.34
C LYS A 236 8.62 -23.47 -2.51
N LEU A 237 9.29 -22.34 -2.35
CA LEU A 237 10.52 -22.26 -1.56
C LEU A 237 10.31 -22.70 -0.10
N TYR A 238 9.17 -22.35 0.50
CA TYR A 238 8.87 -22.73 1.88
C TYR A 238 8.39 -24.18 2.02
N TYR A 239 7.34 -24.57 1.29
CA TYR A 239 6.68 -25.87 1.50
C TYR A 239 7.39 -27.03 0.79
N VAL A 240 8.06 -26.79 -0.33
CA VAL A 240 8.74 -27.84 -1.12
C VAL A 240 10.21 -27.91 -0.78
N GLU A 241 10.89 -26.76 -0.74
CA GLU A 241 12.33 -26.70 -0.49
C GLU A 241 12.69 -26.58 1.00
N GLY A 242 11.70 -26.33 1.88
CA GLY A 242 11.89 -26.30 3.33
C GLY A 242 12.61 -25.04 3.84
N ASN A 243 12.65 -23.96 3.06
CA ASN A 243 13.33 -22.73 3.46
C ASN A 243 12.50 -21.92 4.46
N SER A 244 12.78 -22.06 5.76
CA SER A 244 12.08 -21.36 6.84
C SER A 244 12.22 -19.84 6.82
N MET A 245 13.19 -19.28 6.10
CA MET A 245 13.42 -17.83 6.02
C MET A 245 12.42 -17.10 5.12
N VAL A 246 11.68 -17.83 4.28
CA VAL A 246 10.76 -17.29 3.28
C VAL A 246 9.32 -17.75 3.51
N GLU A 247 8.94 -17.97 4.77
CA GLU A 247 7.58 -18.32 5.15
C GLU A 247 6.58 -17.23 4.67
N PRO A 248 5.61 -17.58 3.81
CA PRO A 248 4.54 -16.66 3.42
C PRO A 248 3.70 -16.28 4.64
N ASP A 249 3.60 -14.98 4.92
CA ASP A 249 2.85 -14.46 6.06
C ASP A 249 1.53 -13.81 5.63
N ARG A 250 0.73 -13.36 6.60
CA ARG A 250 -0.51 -12.62 6.33
C ARG A 250 -0.26 -11.37 5.45
N VAL A 251 0.90 -10.73 5.57
CA VAL A 251 1.25 -9.54 4.78
C VAL A 251 1.46 -9.92 3.32
N SER A 252 2.14 -11.03 3.03
CA SER A 252 2.33 -11.57 1.68
C SER A 252 1.00 -11.76 0.96
N TYR A 253 0.07 -12.49 1.57
CA TYR A 253 -1.26 -12.73 0.98
C TYR A 253 -2.12 -11.45 0.90
N SER A 254 -2.03 -10.57 1.89
CA SER A 254 -2.76 -9.28 1.88
C SER A 254 -2.29 -8.37 0.74
N LEU A 255 -0.99 -8.32 0.45
CA LEU A 255 -0.44 -7.55 -0.66
C LEU A 255 -0.95 -8.07 -2.01
N VAL A 256 -0.95 -9.38 -2.23
CA VAL A 256 -1.50 -9.98 -3.46
C VAL A 256 -2.99 -9.70 -3.61
N LEU A 257 -3.77 -9.81 -2.52
CA LEU A 257 -5.19 -9.47 -2.54
C LEU A 257 -5.47 -8.00 -2.87
N ARG A 258 -4.65 -7.08 -2.33
CA ARG A 258 -4.73 -5.65 -2.67
C ARG A 258 -4.40 -5.41 -4.15
N THR A 259 -3.38 -6.07 -4.68
CA THR A 259 -3.07 -6.00 -6.12
C THR A 259 -4.24 -6.49 -6.96
N LEU A 260 -4.84 -7.64 -6.61
CA LEU A 260 -6.02 -8.19 -7.30
C LEU A 260 -7.20 -7.21 -7.29
N ALA A 261 -7.44 -6.52 -6.17
CA ALA A 261 -8.53 -5.55 -6.04
C ALA A 261 -8.33 -4.28 -6.88
N ARG A 262 -7.08 -3.90 -7.18
CA ARG A 262 -6.81 -2.83 -8.16
C ARG A 262 -7.20 -3.25 -9.58
N HIS A 263 -7.19 -4.55 -9.87
CA HIS A 263 -7.55 -5.15 -11.15
C HIS A 263 -8.96 -5.77 -11.15
N LYS A 264 -9.89 -5.18 -10.40
CA LYS A 264 -11.29 -5.65 -10.26
C LYS A 264 -12.12 -5.75 -11.56
N ASN A 265 -11.60 -5.25 -12.68
CA ASN A 265 -12.22 -5.37 -14.00
C ASN A 265 -11.79 -6.66 -14.74
N ASP A 266 -10.72 -7.34 -14.29
CA ASP A 266 -10.32 -8.63 -14.84
C ASP A 266 -11.09 -9.73 -14.12
N ASP A 267 -11.95 -10.43 -14.85
CA ASP A 267 -12.80 -11.49 -14.30
C ASP A 267 -12.00 -12.65 -13.68
N ARG A 268 -10.74 -12.84 -14.09
CA ARG A 268 -9.86 -13.88 -13.53
C ARG A 268 -9.33 -13.53 -12.14
N ALA A 269 -9.36 -12.26 -11.75
CA ALA A 269 -8.86 -11.81 -10.46
C ALA A 269 -9.77 -12.25 -9.30
N ALA A 270 -11.10 -12.23 -9.48
CA ALA A 270 -12.05 -12.52 -8.40
C ALA A 270 -12.00 -13.98 -7.89
N PRO A 271 -11.94 -15.01 -8.76
CA PRO A 271 -11.74 -16.39 -8.31
C PRO A 271 -10.42 -16.62 -7.57
N LYS A 272 -9.32 -16.01 -8.04
CA LYS A 272 -8.02 -16.10 -7.37
C LYS A 272 -8.03 -15.42 -6.00
N ALA A 273 -8.68 -14.27 -5.89
CA ALA A 273 -8.86 -13.58 -4.61
C ALA A 273 -9.67 -14.44 -3.61
N ASP A 274 -10.74 -15.11 -4.06
CA ASP A 274 -11.51 -16.03 -3.19
C ASP A 274 -10.69 -17.25 -2.75
N LYS A 275 -9.86 -17.81 -3.64
CA LYS A 275 -8.97 -18.93 -3.30
C LYS A 275 -8.00 -18.54 -2.17
N ILE A 276 -7.40 -17.35 -2.24
CA ILE A 276 -6.49 -16.84 -1.21
C ILE A 276 -7.24 -16.63 0.11
N LEU A 277 -8.43 -16.01 0.09
CA LEU A 277 -9.20 -15.80 1.31
C LEU A 277 -9.60 -17.13 1.98
N ARG A 278 -10.00 -18.14 1.20
CA ARG A 278 -10.27 -19.49 1.73
C ARG A 278 -9.05 -20.14 2.37
N PHE A 279 -7.86 -19.92 1.81
CA PHE A 279 -6.62 -20.39 2.40
C PHE A 279 -6.37 -19.74 3.77
N ILE A 280 -6.50 -18.41 3.87
CA ILE A 280 -6.37 -17.65 5.12
C ILE A 280 -7.40 -18.15 6.16
N GLU A 281 -8.67 -18.32 5.76
CA GLU A 281 -9.71 -18.86 6.64
C GLU A 281 -9.37 -20.27 7.16
N LYS A 282 -8.84 -21.15 6.30
CA LYS A 282 -8.44 -22.50 6.69
C LYS A 282 -7.30 -22.46 7.71
N LYS A 283 -6.27 -21.65 7.46
CA LYS A 283 -5.15 -21.46 8.39
C LYS A 283 -5.60 -20.89 9.74
N SER A 284 -6.52 -19.91 9.72
CA SER A 284 -7.07 -19.34 10.95
C SER A 284 -7.88 -20.36 11.77
N ARG A 285 -8.63 -21.26 11.13
CA ARG A 285 -9.38 -22.33 11.83
C ARG A 285 -8.48 -23.37 12.49
N ASN A 286 -7.25 -23.54 12.00
CA ASN A 286 -6.27 -24.45 12.59
C ASN A 286 -5.63 -23.90 13.88
N GLY A 287 -6.06 -22.74 14.38
CA GLY A 287 -5.64 -22.18 15.67
C GLY A 287 -4.50 -21.16 15.60
N GLU A 288 -3.94 -20.89 14.42
CA GLU A 288 -2.90 -19.89 14.26
C GLU A 288 -3.49 -18.46 14.28
N LEU A 289 -3.33 -17.75 15.41
CA LEU A 289 -3.89 -16.41 15.61
C LEU A 289 -3.36 -15.36 14.61
N SER A 290 -2.15 -15.54 14.09
CA SER A 290 -1.53 -14.66 13.08
C SER A 290 -2.31 -14.60 11.76
N TRP A 291 -3.06 -15.67 11.45
CA TRP A 291 -3.84 -15.81 10.23
C TRP A 291 -5.28 -15.34 10.36
N ARG A 292 -5.67 -14.78 11.50
CA ARG A 292 -7.03 -14.23 11.68
C ARG A 292 -7.33 -13.22 10.57
N PRO A 293 -8.36 -13.44 9.73
CA PRO A 293 -8.73 -12.50 8.68
C PRO A 293 -9.39 -11.26 9.30
N ASP A 294 -9.15 -10.10 8.70
CA ASP A 294 -9.83 -8.84 9.08
C ASP A 294 -10.98 -8.52 8.10
N THR A 295 -11.82 -7.57 8.50
CA THR A 295 -12.94 -7.05 7.70
C THR A 295 -12.47 -6.47 6.37
N LEU A 296 -11.26 -5.89 6.34
CA LEU A 296 -10.70 -5.33 5.11
C LEU A 296 -10.43 -6.41 4.05
N LEU A 297 -9.94 -7.60 4.43
CA LEU A 297 -9.71 -8.71 3.53
C LEU A 297 -11.03 -9.20 2.91
N PHE A 298 -12.08 -9.40 3.71
CA PHE A 298 -13.40 -9.74 3.20
C PHE A 298 -13.96 -8.68 2.25
N ASN A 299 -13.87 -7.41 2.63
CA ASN A 299 -14.30 -6.27 1.83
C ASN A 299 -13.55 -6.16 0.50
N THR A 300 -12.25 -6.49 0.51
CA THR A 300 -11.39 -6.51 -0.69
C THR A 300 -11.87 -7.58 -1.67
N VAL A 301 -12.08 -8.82 -1.21
CA VAL A 301 -12.53 -9.93 -2.06
C VAL A 301 -13.98 -9.74 -2.54
N MET A 302 -14.88 -9.26 -1.68
CA MET A 302 -16.24 -8.87 -2.08
C MET A 302 -16.21 -7.78 -3.16
N GLY A 303 -15.29 -6.82 -3.05
CA GLY A 303 -15.08 -5.79 -4.05
C GLY A 303 -14.66 -6.34 -5.42
N CYS A 304 -13.75 -7.33 -5.45
CA CYS A 304 -13.34 -8.02 -6.67
C CYS A 304 -14.52 -8.72 -7.35
N TRP A 305 -15.30 -9.51 -6.60
CA TRP A 305 -16.48 -10.16 -7.16
C TRP A 305 -17.51 -9.15 -7.63
N SER A 306 -17.83 -8.14 -6.82
CA SER A 306 -18.85 -7.13 -7.14
C SER A 306 -18.63 -6.44 -8.49
N HIS A 307 -17.38 -6.32 -8.96
CA HIS A 307 -17.05 -5.68 -10.24
C HIS A 307 -16.77 -6.68 -11.37
N SER A 308 -16.57 -7.96 -11.05
CA SER A 308 -16.47 -9.02 -12.07
C SER A 308 -17.78 -9.12 -12.87
N HIS A 309 -17.66 -9.37 -14.15
CA HIS A 309 -18.76 -9.60 -15.09
C HIS A 309 -19.20 -11.07 -15.15
N LEU A 310 -18.66 -11.90 -14.26
CA LEU A 310 -19.03 -13.31 -14.13
C LEU A 310 -20.48 -13.48 -13.67
N LYS A 311 -21.20 -14.39 -14.32
CA LYS A 311 -22.59 -14.72 -13.98
C LYS A 311 -22.70 -15.21 -12.53
N GLY A 312 -23.66 -14.67 -11.78
CA GLY A 312 -23.90 -15.07 -10.39
C GLY A 312 -22.86 -14.52 -9.39
N SER A 313 -22.09 -13.51 -9.79
CA SER A 313 -21.16 -12.81 -8.90
C SER A 313 -21.84 -12.33 -7.60
N TYR A 314 -23.09 -11.86 -7.65
CA TYR A 314 -23.80 -11.41 -6.46
C TYR A 314 -24.00 -12.54 -5.43
N ARG A 315 -24.16 -13.79 -5.87
CA ARG A 315 -24.27 -14.95 -4.97
C ARG A 315 -22.93 -15.26 -4.31
N LYS A 316 -21.83 -15.14 -5.05
CA LYS A 316 -20.47 -15.32 -4.52
C LYS A 316 -20.14 -14.21 -3.52
N THR A 317 -20.44 -12.96 -3.85
CA THR A 317 -20.29 -11.80 -2.97
C THR A 317 -21.10 -12.00 -1.68
N ARG A 318 -22.37 -12.42 -1.79
CA ARG A 318 -23.20 -12.74 -0.62
C ARG A 318 -22.63 -13.88 0.22
N GLY A 319 -22.18 -14.96 -0.42
CA GLY A 319 -21.56 -16.09 0.28
C GLY A 319 -20.26 -15.74 1.00
N ILE A 320 -19.50 -14.74 0.53
CA ILE A 320 -18.34 -14.20 1.26
C ILE A 320 -18.80 -13.48 2.53
N LEU A 321 -19.83 -12.63 2.44
CA LEU A 321 -20.40 -11.95 3.61
C LEU A 321 -20.96 -12.94 4.64
N ASP A 322 -21.66 -13.99 4.18
CA ASP A 322 -22.19 -15.03 5.06
C ASP A 322 -21.07 -15.80 5.79
N ARG A 323 -19.94 -16.05 5.11
CA ARG A 323 -18.75 -16.62 5.77
C ARG A 323 -18.15 -15.67 6.81
N GLN A 324 -18.09 -14.37 6.52
CA GLN A 324 -17.61 -13.37 7.49
C GLN A 324 -18.50 -13.32 8.72
N ILE A 325 -19.83 -13.28 8.54
CA ILE A 325 -20.80 -13.32 9.64
C ILE A 325 -20.64 -14.60 10.44
N HIS A 326 -20.54 -15.75 9.77
CA HIS A 326 -20.36 -17.03 10.44
C HIS A 326 -19.07 -17.03 11.29
N LEU A 327 -17.95 -16.59 10.72
CA LEU A 327 -16.68 -16.49 11.45
C LEU A 327 -16.78 -15.55 12.65
N PHE A 328 -17.40 -14.39 12.49
CA PHE A 328 -17.61 -13.44 13.60
C PHE A 328 -18.45 -14.05 14.73
N THR A 329 -19.49 -14.81 14.40
CA THR A 329 -20.37 -15.47 15.38
C THR A 329 -19.81 -16.77 15.97
N SER A 330 -18.92 -17.48 15.26
CA SER A 330 -18.43 -18.81 15.65
C SER A 330 -17.23 -18.78 16.62
N PHE A 331 -16.50 -17.66 16.71
CA PHE A 331 -15.42 -17.51 17.69
C PHE A 331 -15.99 -17.27 19.11
N ASP A 332 -16.54 -18.34 19.67
CA ASP A 332 -16.63 -18.70 21.09
C ASP A 332 -17.00 -17.59 22.10
N GLY A 333 -18.02 -16.77 21.83
CA GLY A 333 -18.78 -16.00 22.83
C GLY A 333 -18.02 -14.98 23.69
N LYS A 334 -16.69 -14.92 23.60
CA LYS A 334 -15.79 -13.99 24.25
C LYS A 334 -15.20 -13.12 23.16
N VAL A 335 -16.00 -12.13 22.76
CA VAL A 335 -15.63 -11.07 21.83
C VAL A 335 -15.13 -11.68 20.51
N GLY A 336 -16.07 -11.96 19.60
CA GLY A 336 -15.71 -12.10 18.19
C GLY A 336 -14.74 -10.97 17.85
N SER A 337 -13.53 -11.31 17.38
CA SER A 337 -12.45 -10.33 17.14
C SER A 337 -13.09 -9.15 16.42
N ASP A 338 -13.08 -7.96 17.03
CA ASP A 338 -13.65 -6.76 16.42
C ASP A 338 -13.05 -6.54 15.00
N ASP A 339 -11.85 -7.09 14.79
CA ASP A 339 -11.14 -7.18 13.52
C ASP A 339 -11.92 -7.82 12.36
N CYS A 340 -12.79 -8.82 12.58
CA CYS A 340 -13.53 -9.52 11.51
C CYS A 340 -15.02 -9.15 11.43
N ARG A 341 -15.46 -8.19 12.26
CA ARG A 341 -16.83 -7.72 12.36
C ARG A 341 -17.35 -7.20 11.00
N PRO A 342 -18.48 -7.74 10.48
CA PRO A 342 -19.11 -7.21 9.28
C PRO A 342 -19.47 -5.73 9.44
N ASP A 343 -19.23 -4.94 8.39
CA ASP A 343 -19.50 -3.50 8.39
C ASP A 343 -20.51 -3.10 7.30
N VAL A 344 -21.01 -1.86 7.41
CA VAL A 344 -21.93 -1.27 6.42
C VAL A 344 -21.37 -1.36 4.99
N TYR A 345 -20.05 -1.31 4.82
CA TYR A 345 -19.39 -1.42 3.52
C TYR A 345 -19.58 -2.82 2.90
N GLY A 346 -19.39 -3.90 3.67
CA GLY A 346 -19.60 -5.27 3.20
C GLY A 346 -21.03 -5.50 2.69
N PHE A 347 -22.03 -5.08 3.47
CA PHE A 347 -23.44 -5.13 3.05
C PHE A 347 -23.71 -4.27 1.81
N THR A 348 -23.17 -3.06 1.75
CA THR A 348 -23.33 -2.16 0.60
C THR A 348 -22.64 -2.69 -0.67
N THR A 349 -21.56 -3.45 -0.52
CA THR A 349 -20.86 -4.12 -1.62
C THR A 349 -21.70 -5.24 -2.22
N VAL A 350 -22.36 -6.06 -1.38
CA VAL A 350 -23.33 -7.06 -1.86
C VAL A 350 -24.48 -6.40 -2.64
N LEU A 351 -25.05 -5.31 -2.12
CA LEU A 351 -26.09 -4.55 -2.84
C LEU A 351 -25.57 -4.02 -4.18
N SER A 352 -24.34 -3.50 -4.21
CA SER A 352 -23.71 -3.00 -5.44
C SER A 352 -23.53 -4.10 -6.47
N SER A 353 -23.13 -5.30 -6.04
CA SER A 353 -23.01 -6.48 -6.89
C SER A 353 -24.37 -6.90 -7.47
N CYS A 354 -25.42 -6.93 -6.65
CA CYS A 354 -26.78 -7.19 -7.14
C CYS A 354 -27.23 -6.15 -8.17
N ALA A 355 -26.95 -4.86 -7.94
CA ALA A 355 -27.35 -3.78 -8.86
C ALA A 355 -26.65 -3.83 -10.23
N LEU A 356 -25.51 -4.52 -10.33
CA LEU A 356 -24.73 -4.69 -11.56
C LEU A 356 -25.12 -5.94 -12.35
N GLU A 357 -26.01 -6.79 -11.84
CA GLU A 357 -26.45 -8.01 -12.51
C GLU A 357 -27.16 -7.69 -13.83
N ARG A 358 -26.69 -8.31 -14.92
CA ARG A 358 -27.17 -8.09 -16.30
C ARG A 358 -27.94 -9.29 -16.86
N ALA A 359 -28.05 -10.37 -16.10
CA ALA A 359 -28.73 -11.59 -16.53
C ALA A 359 -30.24 -11.43 -16.76
N ASN A 360 -30.88 -12.53 -17.19
CA ASN A 360 -32.30 -12.62 -17.55
C ASN A 360 -33.23 -12.20 -16.40
N GLY A 361 -34.52 -11.95 -16.72
CA GLY A 361 -35.51 -11.49 -15.74
C GLY A 361 -35.62 -12.35 -14.47
N GLU A 362 -35.46 -13.68 -14.59
CA GLU A 362 -35.45 -14.59 -13.45
C GLU A 362 -34.24 -14.36 -12.53
N GLU A 363 -33.04 -14.20 -13.09
CA GLU A 363 -31.84 -13.89 -12.31
C GLU A 363 -31.90 -12.50 -11.69
N LYS A 364 -32.52 -11.52 -12.35
CA LYS A 364 -32.80 -10.21 -11.76
C LYS A 364 -33.73 -10.33 -10.56
N ALA A 365 -34.76 -11.17 -10.63
CA ALA A 365 -35.64 -11.43 -9.50
C ALA A 365 -34.91 -12.10 -8.32
N LYS A 366 -34.04 -13.09 -8.60
CA LYS A 366 -33.18 -13.72 -7.58
C LYS A 366 -32.20 -12.72 -6.96
N ALA A 367 -31.53 -11.91 -7.77
CA ALA A 367 -30.64 -10.84 -7.32
C ALA A 367 -31.39 -9.82 -6.45
N PHE A 368 -32.63 -9.47 -6.82
CA PHE A 368 -33.45 -8.56 -6.01
C PHE A 368 -33.81 -9.16 -4.65
N ASN A 369 -34.13 -10.46 -4.60
CA ASN A 369 -34.40 -11.14 -3.33
C ASN A 369 -33.18 -11.15 -2.41
N VAL A 370 -31.98 -11.38 -2.95
CA VAL A 370 -30.72 -11.31 -2.19
C VAL A 370 -30.43 -9.88 -1.73
N ALA A 371 -30.65 -8.86 -2.58
CA ALA A 371 -30.49 -7.47 -2.20
C ALA A 371 -31.47 -7.09 -1.06
N ARG A 372 -32.72 -7.53 -1.17
CA ARG A 372 -33.76 -7.31 -0.16
C ARG A 372 -33.39 -7.93 1.18
N SER A 373 -33.02 -9.20 1.20
CA SER A 373 -32.66 -9.89 2.46
C SER A 373 -31.43 -9.26 3.10
N THR A 374 -30.41 -8.94 2.32
CA THR A 374 -29.18 -8.28 2.78
C THR A 374 -29.46 -6.90 3.38
N TYR A 375 -30.29 -6.10 2.71
CA TYR A 375 -30.68 -4.78 3.20
C TYR A 375 -31.51 -4.86 4.50
N GLN A 376 -32.44 -5.81 4.59
CA GLN A 376 -33.22 -6.03 5.80
C GLN A 376 -32.34 -6.48 6.97
N GLN A 377 -31.40 -7.39 6.73
CA GLN A 377 -30.46 -7.86 7.75
C GLN A 377 -29.62 -6.70 8.33
N LEU A 378 -29.11 -5.80 7.46
CA LEU A 378 -28.37 -4.63 7.93
C LEU A 378 -29.22 -3.66 8.76
N ILE A 379 -30.49 -3.45 8.38
CA ILE A 379 -31.39 -2.58 9.15
C ILE A 379 -31.71 -3.18 10.52
N THR A 380 -32.01 -4.48 10.57
CA THR A 380 -32.36 -5.16 11.82
C THR A 380 -31.17 -5.19 12.78
N ASN A 381 -29.96 -5.44 12.26
CA ASN A 381 -28.74 -5.56 13.06
C ASN A 381 -27.87 -4.30 12.98
N LYS A 382 -28.48 -3.12 12.86
CA LYS A 382 -27.75 -1.83 12.71
C LYS A 382 -26.80 -1.52 13.86
N ASP A 383 -27.11 -1.99 15.07
CA ASP A 383 -26.30 -1.74 16.27
C ASP A 383 -25.05 -2.66 16.26
N GLU A 384 -25.15 -3.82 15.61
CA GLU A 384 -24.06 -4.79 15.45
C GLU A 384 -23.20 -4.52 14.21
N TYR A 385 -23.76 -4.11 13.06
CA TYR A 385 -22.98 -3.93 11.82
C TYR A 385 -22.77 -2.47 11.39
N GLY A 386 -23.38 -1.53 12.13
CA GLY A 386 -23.38 -0.11 11.83
C GLY A 386 -24.64 0.35 11.09
N ALA A 387 -24.97 1.63 11.25
CA ALA A 387 -26.16 2.23 10.66
C ALA A 387 -26.02 2.39 9.13
N PRO A 388 -27.08 2.10 8.35
CA PRO A 388 -27.09 2.37 6.91
C PRO A 388 -26.83 3.86 6.60
N ASN A 389 -25.97 4.12 5.63
CA ASN A 389 -25.60 5.47 5.22
C ASN A 389 -26.25 5.87 3.88
N HIS A 390 -25.99 7.09 3.43
CA HIS A 390 -26.50 7.61 2.16
C HIS A 390 -26.09 6.76 0.93
N VAL A 391 -24.91 6.11 0.97
CA VAL A 391 -24.46 5.19 -0.08
C VAL A 391 -25.29 3.91 -0.06
N THR A 392 -25.56 3.33 1.11
CA THR A 392 -26.41 2.13 1.25
C THR A 392 -27.80 2.35 0.68
N TYR A 393 -28.48 3.45 1.06
CA TYR A 393 -29.80 3.78 0.54
C TYR A 393 -29.78 4.05 -0.97
N GLY A 394 -28.78 4.81 -1.45
CA GLY A 394 -28.61 5.09 -2.87
C GLY A 394 -28.40 3.83 -3.70
N THR A 395 -27.57 2.90 -3.21
CA THR A 395 -27.32 1.61 -3.86
C THR A 395 -28.55 0.71 -3.83
N MET A 396 -29.33 0.68 -2.74
CA MET A 396 -30.59 -0.08 -2.71
C MET A 396 -31.62 0.47 -3.70
N LEU A 397 -31.72 1.80 -3.85
CA LEU A 397 -32.55 2.42 -4.90
C LEU A 397 -32.07 2.05 -6.31
N LYS A 398 -30.75 1.95 -6.51
CA LYS A 398 -30.16 1.45 -7.77
C LYS A 398 -30.53 -0.02 -8.03
N CYS A 399 -30.58 -0.87 -7.00
CA CYS A 399 -31.10 -2.25 -7.15
C CYS A 399 -32.56 -2.22 -7.61
N VAL A 400 -33.39 -1.37 -7.02
CA VAL A 400 -34.82 -1.24 -7.38
C VAL A 400 -34.99 -0.77 -8.83
N SER A 401 -34.19 0.19 -9.30
CA SER A 401 -34.27 0.70 -10.68
C SER A 401 -33.84 -0.33 -11.73
N ASN A 402 -32.79 -1.11 -11.44
CA ASN A 402 -32.16 -2.01 -12.42
C ASN A 402 -32.76 -3.42 -12.44
N LEU A 403 -33.23 -3.91 -11.29
CA LEU A 403 -33.69 -5.30 -11.13
C LEU A 403 -35.20 -5.45 -11.28
N LEU A 404 -35.98 -4.39 -11.02
CA LEU A 404 -37.44 -4.43 -11.15
C LEU A 404 -37.93 -3.67 -12.39
N PRO A 405 -38.87 -4.24 -13.17
CA PRO A 405 -39.50 -3.54 -14.30
C PRO A 405 -40.16 -2.23 -13.87
N ALA A 406 -40.22 -1.25 -14.77
CA ALA A 406 -40.76 0.09 -14.50
C ALA A 406 -42.23 0.06 -14.03
N ASP A 407 -43.02 -0.83 -14.62
CA ASP A 407 -44.47 -0.92 -14.35
C ASP A 407 -44.81 -1.85 -13.18
N HIS A 408 -43.80 -2.48 -12.57
CA HIS A 408 -44.04 -3.46 -11.52
C HIS A 408 -44.41 -2.77 -10.19
N PRO A 409 -45.53 -3.13 -9.53
CA PRO A 409 -46.01 -2.45 -8.31
C PRO A 409 -45.02 -2.53 -7.13
N GLN A 410 -44.18 -3.58 -7.09
CA GLN A 410 -43.14 -3.69 -6.07
C GLN A 410 -42.08 -2.60 -6.20
N ARG A 411 -41.80 -2.08 -7.41
CA ARG A 411 -40.81 -1.01 -7.63
C ARG A 411 -41.23 0.26 -6.90
N LYS A 412 -42.49 0.68 -7.06
CA LYS A 412 -43.10 1.80 -6.36
C LYS A 412 -43.09 1.60 -4.84
N LYS A 413 -43.50 0.42 -4.37
CA LYS A 413 -43.52 0.09 -2.94
C LYS A 413 -42.13 0.19 -2.30
N TRP A 414 -41.11 -0.40 -2.94
CA TRP A 414 -39.74 -0.39 -2.41
C TRP A 414 -39.07 0.98 -2.54
N THR A 415 -39.28 1.70 -3.64
CA THR A 415 -38.78 3.07 -3.82
C THR A 415 -39.27 3.98 -2.68
N LYS A 416 -40.58 3.96 -2.40
CA LYS A 416 -41.16 4.72 -1.29
C LYS A 416 -40.62 4.28 0.07
N LYS A 417 -40.51 2.96 0.30
CA LYS A 417 -40.00 2.41 1.57
C LYS A 417 -38.56 2.84 1.85
N VAL A 418 -37.66 2.63 0.90
CA VAL A 418 -36.22 2.94 1.03
C VAL A 418 -36.02 4.45 1.18
N PHE A 419 -36.74 5.26 0.40
CA PHE A 419 -36.64 6.72 0.51
C PHE A 419 -37.14 7.25 1.86
N ASN A 420 -38.28 6.75 2.36
CA ASN A 420 -38.77 7.15 3.68
C ASN A 420 -37.82 6.75 4.81
N GLN A 421 -37.16 5.59 4.69
CA GLN A 421 -36.12 5.18 5.64
C GLN A 421 -34.88 6.08 5.56
N ALA A 422 -34.45 6.47 4.36
CA ALA A 422 -33.36 7.43 4.16
C ALA A 422 -33.69 8.80 4.75
N VAL A 423 -34.94 9.27 4.60
CA VAL A 423 -35.44 10.51 5.21
C VAL A 423 -35.43 10.43 6.74
N ALA A 424 -35.94 9.34 7.31
CA ALA A 424 -35.98 9.14 8.76
C ALA A 424 -34.59 9.12 9.39
N ASN A 425 -33.63 8.48 8.71
CA ASN A 425 -32.23 8.43 9.16
C ASN A 425 -31.41 9.65 8.73
N GLY A 426 -32.01 10.61 8.04
CA GLY A 426 -31.35 11.84 7.60
C GLY A 426 -30.15 11.61 6.68
N CYS A 427 -30.24 10.58 5.84
CA CYS A 427 -29.21 10.13 4.90
C CYS A 427 -29.54 10.48 3.43
N VAL A 428 -30.34 11.53 3.17
CA VAL A 428 -30.74 11.94 1.83
C VAL A 428 -29.69 12.86 1.21
N GLY A 429 -28.72 12.27 0.51
CA GLY A 429 -27.70 12.99 -0.26
C GLY A 429 -28.02 13.14 -1.76
N GLY A 430 -27.13 13.81 -2.49
CA GLY A 430 -27.15 13.87 -3.95
C GLY A 430 -27.16 12.49 -4.62
N MET A 431 -26.46 11.49 -4.08
CA MET A 431 -26.50 10.12 -4.60
C MET A 431 -27.90 9.50 -4.47
N VAL A 432 -28.54 9.63 -3.30
CA VAL A 432 -29.90 9.11 -3.05
C VAL A 432 -30.91 9.76 -3.99
N LEU A 433 -30.84 11.08 -4.17
CA LEU A 433 -31.75 11.80 -5.05
C LEU A 433 -31.59 11.44 -6.53
N SER A 434 -30.35 11.23 -6.99
CA SER A 434 -30.09 10.79 -8.36
C SER A 434 -30.65 9.40 -8.62
N ARG A 435 -30.45 8.47 -7.68
CA ARG A 435 -30.98 7.10 -7.80
C ARG A 435 -32.49 7.04 -7.58
N LEU A 436 -33.06 7.96 -6.80
CA LEU A 436 -34.49 8.10 -6.64
C LEU A 436 -35.18 8.49 -7.95
N SER A 437 -34.61 9.43 -8.72
CA SER A 437 -35.17 9.79 -10.03
C SER A 437 -35.12 8.65 -11.04
N GLU A 438 -34.10 7.79 -10.95
CA GLU A 438 -34.01 6.57 -11.78
C GLU A 438 -35.00 5.50 -11.32
N ALA A 439 -35.22 5.35 -10.00
CA ALA A 439 -36.10 4.33 -9.43
C ALA A 439 -37.58 4.69 -9.54
N ALA A 440 -37.94 5.98 -9.50
CA ALA A 440 -39.33 6.43 -9.62
C ALA A 440 -39.88 6.10 -11.02
N SER A 441 -41.06 5.47 -11.09
CA SER A 441 -41.67 5.08 -12.37
C SER A 441 -42.27 6.27 -13.12
N SER A 442 -42.48 7.41 -12.45
CA SER A 442 -42.99 8.63 -13.08
C SER A 442 -42.47 9.92 -12.43
N ALA A 443 -42.42 11.01 -13.20
CA ALA A 443 -42.08 12.33 -12.69
C ALA A 443 -43.07 12.83 -11.61
N LYS A 444 -44.34 12.40 -11.66
CA LYS A 444 -45.35 12.69 -10.64
C LYS A 444 -44.99 12.00 -9.32
N GLU A 445 -44.58 10.74 -9.37
CA GLU A 445 -44.15 9.99 -8.18
C GLU A 445 -42.90 10.59 -7.55
N TYR A 446 -41.91 10.98 -8.35
CA TYR A 446 -40.72 11.67 -7.86
C TYR A 446 -41.07 12.98 -7.14
N LYS A 447 -41.92 13.83 -7.76
CA LYS A 447 -42.39 15.08 -7.15
C LYS A 447 -43.16 14.84 -5.84
N ALA A 448 -44.00 13.81 -5.80
CA ALA A 448 -44.74 13.43 -4.61
C ALA A 448 -43.81 13.00 -3.46
N LEU A 449 -42.77 12.22 -3.75
CA LEU A 449 -41.78 11.78 -2.75
C LEU A 449 -40.93 12.94 -2.25
N MET A 450 -40.59 13.90 -3.10
CA MET A 450 -39.83 15.10 -2.72
C MET A 450 -40.61 16.09 -1.84
N ARG A 451 -41.93 15.90 -1.65
CA ARG A 451 -42.80 16.75 -0.82
C ARG A 451 -42.66 18.26 -1.13
N GLY A 452 -42.43 18.60 -2.40
CA GLY A 452 -42.23 19.99 -2.85
C GLY A 452 -40.83 20.57 -2.61
N HIS A 453 -39.90 19.82 -2.01
CA HIS A 453 -38.51 20.28 -1.82
C HIS A 453 -37.69 20.18 -3.12
N SER A 454 -36.77 21.12 -3.32
CA SER A 454 -35.85 21.12 -4.46
C SER A 454 -34.51 20.50 -4.09
N LYS A 455 -33.78 19.97 -5.08
CA LYS A 455 -32.44 19.39 -4.89
C LYS A 455 -31.44 20.38 -4.25
N LYS A 456 -31.64 21.70 -4.41
CA LYS A 456 -30.79 22.76 -3.84
C LYS A 456 -31.21 23.21 -2.44
N LYS A 457 -32.44 22.90 -2.01
CA LYS A 457 -33.00 23.29 -0.72
C LYS A 457 -33.66 22.08 -0.05
N LEU A 458 -32.83 21.20 0.49
CA LEU A 458 -33.29 20.05 1.27
C LEU A 458 -33.39 20.41 2.76
N PRO A 459 -34.37 19.85 3.50
CA PRO A 459 -34.43 20.03 4.94
C PRO A 459 -33.13 19.55 5.63
N ALA A 460 -32.65 20.29 6.63
CA ALA A 460 -31.48 19.90 7.43
C ALA A 460 -31.69 18.51 8.08
N GLY A 461 -32.92 18.21 8.50
CA GLY A 461 -33.28 16.90 9.06
C GLY A 461 -33.09 15.73 8.09
N TRP A 462 -33.15 15.96 6.77
CA TRP A 462 -32.96 14.94 5.72
C TRP A 462 -31.50 14.72 5.37
N THR A 463 -30.63 15.69 5.66
CA THR A 463 -29.20 15.70 5.26
C THR A 463 -28.25 15.56 6.45
N ARG A 464 -28.76 15.49 7.68
CA ARG A 464 -27.97 15.52 8.94
C ARG A 464 -26.83 14.49 9.02
N ASN A 465 -26.97 13.34 8.35
CA ASN A 465 -26.01 12.22 8.38
C ASN A 465 -25.33 11.99 7.02
N VAL A 466 -25.36 12.99 6.13
CA VAL A 466 -24.76 12.93 4.80
C VAL A 466 -23.39 13.58 4.81
N SER A 467 -22.32 12.79 4.79
CA SER A 467 -20.94 13.25 4.61
C SER A 467 -20.57 13.39 3.12
N GLU A 468 -21.37 14.09 2.33
CA GLU A 468 -21.00 14.37 0.93
C GLU A 468 -19.90 15.44 0.90
N LYS A 469 -18.65 15.01 0.59
CA LYS A 469 -17.49 15.88 0.33
C LYS A 469 -17.82 16.89 -0.78
N THR A 470 -18.43 18.02 -0.41
CA THR A 470 -18.82 19.08 -1.33
C THR A 470 -17.65 20.00 -1.70
N GLU A 471 -16.44 19.73 -1.20
CA GLU A 471 -15.23 20.52 -1.46
C GLU A 471 -14.38 20.10 -2.68
N TYR A 472 -14.59 18.92 -3.28
CA TYR A 472 -13.68 18.48 -4.36
C TYR A 472 -13.92 19.14 -5.73
N ARG A 473 -14.91 20.03 -5.86
CA ARG A 473 -15.29 20.66 -7.14
C ARG A 473 -14.82 22.11 -7.34
N ARG A 474 -13.84 22.59 -6.55
CA ARG A 474 -13.25 23.94 -6.72
C ARG A 474 -11.71 24.03 -6.87
N LYS A 475 -11.00 22.92 -7.08
CA LYS A 475 -9.56 22.93 -7.44
C LYS A 475 -9.26 22.32 -8.81
N ARG A 476 -10.10 22.65 -9.81
CA ARG A 476 -9.81 22.37 -11.23
C ARG A 476 -10.27 23.53 -12.12
N SER A 477 -9.96 24.76 -11.71
CA SER A 477 -9.91 25.94 -12.58
C SER A 477 -9.23 27.08 -11.82
N GLY A 478 -8.04 27.48 -12.25
CA GLY A 478 -7.40 28.71 -11.78
C GLY A 478 -5.92 28.60 -11.41
N LYS A 479 -5.05 28.43 -12.42
CA LYS A 479 -3.94 29.33 -12.74
C LYS A 479 -3.03 28.65 -13.77
N ARG A 480 -3.35 28.89 -15.05
CA ARG A 480 -2.31 29.24 -16.03
C ARG A 480 -1.83 30.64 -15.61
N ALA A 481 -0.55 30.76 -15.31
CA ALA A 481 0.25 31.96 -15.53
C ALA A 481 1.45 31.38 -16.32
N GLU A 482 1.50 31.52 -17.64
CA GLU A 482 1.99 32.70 -18.38
C GLU A 482 3.34 33.20 -17.87
N VAL A 483 4.33 32.95 -18.75
CA VAL A 483 5.73 33.40 -18.86
C VAL A 483 6.69 32.92 -17.79
#